data_AF-A0A6G0P193-F1
#
_entry.id   AF-A0A6G0P193-F1
#
_cell.length_a   1.000
_cell.length_b   1.000
_cell.length_c   1.000
_cell.angle_alpha   90.00
_cell.angle_beta   90.00
_cell.angle_gamma   90.00
#
_symmetry.space_group_name_H-M   'P 1'
#
loop_
_entity.id
_entity.type
_entity.pdbx_description
1 polymer ?
#
loop_
_entity_poly.entity_id
_entity_poly.type
_entity_poly.pdbx_seq_one_letter_code
_entity_poly.pdbx_strand_id
1 'polypeptide(L)'
;MLKVLQKRFDETKVSSMVSHAAESSHTKELGWRLIQEMWLSESMTAGRVFNRLQLDRAGISLFKQPKLTIWFSYVTKLDTANADEVMFSVLKSLYSKKQLAKMLSAAKEVDETKDFATKLEKQLLRSDGK
;
A
#
# COMPACT_ATOMS: atom_id res chain seq x y z
N MET A 1 -11.48 -8.59 -13.88
CA MET A 1 -11.29 -10.04 -14.13
C MET A 1 -11.73 -10.85 -12.92
N LEU A 2 -11.49 -10.35 -11.70
CA LEU A 2 -11.90 -10.98 -10.45
C LEU A 2 -13.38 -11.41 -10.41
N LYS A 3 -14.32 -10.55 -10.83
CA LYS A 3 -15.76 -10.86 -10.87
C LYS A 3 -16.10 -12.12 -11.70
N VAL A 4 -15.32 -12.43 -12.74
CA VAL A 4 -15.54 -13.64 -13.55
C VAL A 4 -15.10 -14.89 -12.78
N LEU A 5 -13.99 -14.80 -12.03
CA LEU A 5 -13.51 -15.89 -11.18
C LEU A 5 -14.49 -16.16 -10.03
N GLN A 6 -14.98 -15.11 -9.36
CA GLN A 6 -15.96 -15.20 -8.26
C GLN A 6 -17.32 -15.78 -8.71
N LYS A 7 -17.67 -15.67 -9.99
CA LYS A 7 -18.88 -16.32 -10.54
C LYS A 7 -18.71 -17.82 -10.79
N ARG A 8 -17.47 -18.31 -10.88
CA ARG A 8 -17.15 -19.70 -11.29
C ARG A 8 -16.59 -20.55 -10.15
N PHE A 9 -15.98 -19.93 -9.16
CA PHE A 9 -15.29 -20.58 -8.06
C PHE A 9 -15.69 -19.92 -6.74
N ASP A 10 -15.69 -20.71 -5.66
CA ASP A 10 -15.87 -20.20 -4.30
C ASP A 10 -14.69 -19.31 -3.86
N GLU A 11 -14.88 -18.59 -2.75
CA GLU A 11 -13.91 -17.61 -2.24
C GLU A 11 -12.55 -18.26 -1.91
N THR A 12 -12.55 -19.46 -1.31
CA THR A 12 -11.31 -20.16 -0.93
C THR A 12 -10.51 -20.56 -2.16
N LYS A 13 -11.18 -21.01 -3.22
CA LYS A 13 -10.53 -21.35 -4.49
C LYS A 13 -10.06 -20.12 -5.25
N VAL A 14 -10.84 -19.03 -5.28
CA VAL A 14 -10.38 -17.76 -5.89
C VAL A 14 -9.15 -17.23 -5.15
N SER A 15 -9.18 -17.20 -3.82
CA SER A 15 -8.07 -16.74 -2.98
C SER A 15 -6.79 -17.55 -3.23
N SER A 16 -6.89 -18.88 -3.24
CA SER A 16 -5.74 -19.74 -3.53
C SER A 16 -5.19 -19.54 -4.95
N MET A 17 -6.05 -19.43 -5.97
CA MET A 17 -5.63 -19.17 -7.36
C MET A 17 -4.88 -17.83 -7.48
N VAL A 18 -5.42 -16.78 -6.88
CA VAL A 18 -4.86 -15.43 -6.93
C VAL A 18 -3.53 -15.35 -6.17
N SER A 19 -3.41 -16.02 -5.03
CA SER A 19 -2.14 -16.12 -4.28
C SER A 19 -1.06 -16.87 -5.06
N HIS A 20 -1.37 -18.02 -5.65
CA HIS A 20 -0.38 -18.75 -6.47
C HIS A 20 0.06 -17.92 -7.69
N ALA A 21 -0.87 -17.21 -8.32
CA ALA A 21 -0.54 -16.33 -9.43
C ALA A 21 0.44 -15.22 -9.02
N ALA A 22 0.31 -14.67 -7.81
CA ALA A 22 1.14 -13.59 -7.29
C ALA A 22 2.58 -14.02 -6.97
N GLU A 23 2.78 -15.30 -6.60
CA GLU A 23 4.10 -15.88 -6.31
C GLU A 23 4.80 -16.44 -7.57
N SER A 24 4.06 -16.67 -8.65
CA SER A 24 4.61 -17.16 -9.92
C SER A 24 5.33 -16.05 -10.70
N SER A 25 6.55 -16.31 -11.16
CA SER A 25 7.35 -15.35 -11.93
C SER A 25 6.65 -14.84 -13.22
N HIS A 26 5.81 -15.67 -13.83
CA HIS A 26 5.13 -15.36 -15.10
C HIS A 26 3.82 -14.61 -14.91
N THR A 27 3.15 -14.79 -13.77
CA THR A 27 1.82 -14.23 -13.51
C THR A 27 1.79 -13.28 -12.32
N LYS A 28 2.94 -12.98 -11.69
CA LYS A 28 3.04 -12.18 -10.47
C LYS A 28 2.29 -10.86 -10.56
N GLU A 29 2.45 -10.15 -11.68
CA GLU A 29 1.82 -8.84 -11.87
C GLU A 29 0.29 -8.97 -11.90
N LEU A 30 -0.21 -9.96 -12.63
CA LEU A 30 -1.64 -10.28 -12.67
C LEU A 30 -2.15 -10.72 -11.29
N GLY A 31 -1.40 -11.56 -10.59
CA GLY A 31 -1.72 -12.03 -9.25
C GLY A 31 -1.86 -10.87 -8.27
N TRP A 32 -0.84 -10.00 -8.18
CA TRP A 32 -0.88 -8.82 -7.30
C TRP A 32 -1.98 -7.83 -7.67
N ARG A 33 -2.31 -7.69 -8.96
CA ARG A 33 -3.45 -6.89 -9.40
C ARG A 33 -4.78 -7.49 -8.93
N LEU A 34 -4.96 -8.80 -9.06
CA LEU A 34 -6.17 -9.49 -8.59
C LEU A 34 -6.30 -9.47 -7.06
N ILE A 35 -5.18 -9.59 -6.33
CA ILE A 35 -5.15 -9.43 -4.87
C ILE A 35 -5.69 -8.04 -4.47
N GLN A 36 -5.27 -6.98 -5.17
CA GLN A 36 -5.78 -5.64 -4.89
C GLN A 36 -7.27 -5.50 -5.25
N GLU A 37 -7.72 -6.07 -6.37
CA GLU A 37 -9.17 -6.13 -6.71
C GLU A 37 -9.95 -6.84 -5.58
N MET A 38 -9.39 -7.90 -4.99
CA MET A 38 -10.01 -8.63 -3.88
C MET A 38 -10.12 -7.77 -2.63
N TRP A 39 -9.03 -7.13 -2.21
CA TRP A 39 -9.03 -6.22 -1.05
C TRP A 39 -10.03 -5.08 -1.19
N LEU A 40 -10.22 -4.55 -2.40
CA LEU A 40 -11.25 -3.54 -2.68
C LEU A 40 -12.65 -4.15 -2.54
N SER A 41 -12.89 -5.35 -3.07
CA SER A 41 -14.19 -6.04 -2.95
C SER A 41 -14.53 -6.43 -1.51
N GLU A 42 -13.52 -6.70 -0.68
CA GLU A 42 -13.63 -6.98 0.76
C GLU A 42 -13.72 -5.70 1.61
N SER A 43 -13.75 -4.51 0.98
CA SER A 43 -13.75 -3.20 1.66
C SER A 43 -12.65 -3.09 2.72
N MET A 44 -11.47 -3.64 2.43
CA MET A 44 -10.34 -3.52 3.36
C MET A 44 -9.93 -2.04 3.50
N THR A 45 -9.48 -1.67 4.69
CA THR A 45 -8.94 -0.32 4.92
C THR A 45 -7.46 -0.28 4.55
N ALA A 46 -6.94 0.93 4.28
CA ALA A 46 -5.51 1.14 4.06
C ALA A 46 -4.65 0.54 5.19
N GLY A 47 -5.04 0.75 6.45
CA GLY A 47 -4.34 0.17 7.61
C GLY A 47 -4.41 -1.36 7.68
N ARG A 48 -5.56 -1.96 7.33
CA ARG A 48 -5.70 -3.42 7.31
C ARG A 48 -4.79 -4.06 6.25
N VAL A 49 -4.70 -3.46 5.07
CA VAL A 49 -3.78 -3.92 4.02
C VAL A 49 -2.33 -3.67 4.39
N PHE A 50 -2.01 -2.55 5.05
CA PHE A 50 -0.67 -2.25 5.56
C PHE A 50 -0.16 -3.38 6.48
N ASN A 51 -0.99 -3.81 7.43
CA ASN A 51 -0.68 -4.91 8.33
C ASN A 51 -0.65 -6.27 7.61
N ARG A 52 -1.55 -6.50 6.65
CA ARG A 52 -1.56 -7.74 5.83
C ARG A 52 -0.27 -7.91 5.03
N LEU A 53 0.34 -6.80 4.61
CA LEU A 53 1.65 -6.76 3.97
C LEU A 53 2.83 -6.77 4.96
N GLN A 54 2.55 -6.81 6.27
CA GLN A 54 3.51 -6.80 7.37
C GLN A 54 4.41 -5.56 7.40
N LEU A 55 3.91 -4.43 6.88
CA LEU A 55 4.65 -3.17 6.81
C LEU A 55 4.77 -2.49 8.17
N ASP A 56 3.87 -2.78 9.11
CA ASP A 56 3.90 -2.34 10.52
C ASP A 56 5.17 -2.76 11.25
N ARG A 57 5.80 -3.86 10.82
CA ARG A 57 7.01 -4.42 11.43
C ARG A 57 8.30 -3.88 10.83
N ALA A 58 8.22 -3.08 9.76
CA ALA A 58 9.40 -2.61 9.04
C ALA A 58 10.18 -1.51 9.79
N GLY A 59 9.56 -0.88 10.80
CA GLY A 59 10.17 0.19 11.58
C GLY A 59 10.72 1.31 10.70
N ILE A 60 11.95 1.76 10.95
CA ILE A 60 12.60 2.82 10.15
C ILE A 60 12.96 2.39 8.72
N SER A 61 12.92 1.08 8.41
CA SER A 61 13.25 0.54 7.09
C SER A 61 12.03 0.41 6.17
N LEU A 62 10.90 1.03 6.53
CA LEU A 62 9.64 0.96 5.79
C LEU A 62 9.80 1.31 4.31
N PHE A 63 10.46 2.42 3.99
CA PHE A 63 10.64 2.88 2.61
C PHE A 63 11.58 2.01 1.77
N LYS A 64 12.26 1.04 2.40
CA LYS A 64 13.05 0.02 1.71
C LYS A 64 12.26 -1.25 1.38
N GLN A 65 11.01 -1.35 1.84
CA GLN A 65 10.19 -2.54 1.63
C GLN A 65 9.57 -2.54 0.23
N PRO A 66 9.83 -3.56 -0.62
CA PRO A 66 9.22 -3.63 -1.95
C PRO A 66 7.68 -3.66 -1.89
N LYS A 67 7.10 -4.23 -0.83
CA LYS A 67 5.64 -4.29 -0.61
C LYS A 67 5.01 -2.91 -0.35
N LEU A 68 5.80 -1.89 -0.02
CA LEU A 68 5.29 -0.54 0.19
C LEU A 68 4.70 0.05 -1.10
N THR A 69 5.29 -0.22 -2.26
CA THR A 69 4.75 0.26 -3.55
C THR A 69 3.42 -0.41 -3.90
N ILE A 70 3.25 -1.68 -3.53
CA ILE A 70 1.97 -2.40 -3.63
C ILE A 70 0.92 -1.74 -2.74
N TRP A 71 1.28 -1.39 -1.50
CA TRP A 71 0.39 -0.68 -0.59
C TRP A 71 0.01 0.71 -1.11
N PHE A 72 0.97 1.48 -1.62
CA PHE A 72 0.69 2.77 -2.24
C PHE A 72 -0.28 2.64 -3.42
N SER A 73 -0.03 1.70 -4.33
CA SER A 73 -0.93 1.41 -5.46
C SER A 73 -2.34 1.07 -5.00
N TYR A 74 -2.45 0.28 -3.93
CA TYR A 74 -3.75 -0.08 -3.35
C TYR A 74 -4.48 1.14 -2.78
N VAL A 75 -3.83 1.97 -1.98
CA VAL A 75 -4.47 3.15 -1.37
C VAL A 75 -4.90 4.16 -2.45
N THR A 76 -4.10 4.33 -3.51
CA THR A 76 -4.50 5.15 -4.66
C THR A 76 -5.76 4.63 -5.35
N LYS A 77 -5.97 3.31 -5.41
CA LYS A 77 -7.21 2.72 -5.96
C LYS A 77 -8.38 2.76 -4.98
N LEU A 78 -8.10 2.70 -3.69
CA LEU A 78 -9.10 2.73 -2.62
C LEU A 78 -9.79 4.09 -2.54
N ASP A 79 -8.99 5.17 -2.56
CA ASP A 79 -9.50 6.54 -2.57
C ASP A 79 -8.59 7.41 -3.45
N THR A 80 -8.97 7.56 -4.72
CA THR A 80 -8.21 8.34 -5.69
C THR A 80 -8.12 9.82 -5.34
N ALA A 81 -9.09 10.35 -4.59
CA ALA A 81 -9.14 11.77 -4.25
C ALA A 81 -8.29 12.11 -3.02
N ASN A 82 -8.28 11.22 -2.03
CA ASN A 82 -7.65 11.47 -0.73
C ASN A 82 -6.48 10.52 -0.41
N ALA A 83 -5.96 9.80 -1.41
CA ALA A 83 -4.91 8.79 -1.23
C ALA A 83 -3.74 9.28 -0.34
N ASP A 84 -3.22 10.47 -0.59
CA ASP A 84 -2.08 11.04 0.13
C ASP A 84 -2.42 11.27 1.62
N GLU A 85 -3.63 11.73 1.92
CA GLU A 85 -4.10 11.96 3.30
C GLU A 85 -4.30 10.62 4.03
N VAL A 86 -4.89 9.63 3.35
CA VAL A 86 -5.08 8.29 3.89
C VAL A 86 -3.73 7.63 4.19
N MET A 87 -2.78 7.69 3.26
CA MET A 87 -1.42 7.18 3.47
C MET A 87 -0.75 7.89 4.65
N PHE A 88 -0.82 9.23 4.68
CA PHE A 88 -0.24 10.02 5.75
C PHE A 88 -0.83 9.68 7.12
N SER A 89 -2.14 9.50 7.22
CA SER A 89 -2.84 9.13 8.46
C SER A 89 -2.34 7.80 9.03
N VAL A 90 -2.18 6.78 8.17
CA VAL A 90 -1.63 5.49 8.58
C VAL A 90 -0.19 5.64 9.09
N LEU A 91 0.67 6.35 8.37
CA LEU A 91 2.07 6.52 8.76
C LEU A 91 2.23 7.36 10.03
N LYS A 92 1.44 8.42 10.19
CA LYS A 92 1.44 9.29 11.38
C LYS A 92 1.02 8.54 12.64
N SER A 93 0.21 7.49 12.52
CA SER A 93 -0.15 6.63 13.66
C SER A 93 1.02 5.78 14.19
N LEU A 94 2.06 5.55 13.37
CA LEU A 94 3.18 4.66 13.67
C LEU A 94 4.47 5.39 14.02
N TYR A 95 4.66 6.60 13.49
CA TYR A 95 5.90 7.35 13.61
C TYR A 95 5.64 8.72 14.20
N SER A 96 6.50 9.15 15.12
CA SER A 96 6.53 10.55 15.51
C SER A 96 6.81 11.42 14.27
N LYS A 97 6.29 12.63 14.27
CA LYS A 97 6.50 13.62 13.21
C LYS A 97 7.98 13.77 12.81
N LYS A 98 8.88 13.83 13.80
CA LYS A 98 10.33 13.94 13.59
C LYS A 98 10.93 12.70 12.91
N GLN A 99 10.47 11.50 13.28
CA GLN A 99 10.90 10.26 12.65
C GLN A 99 10.41 10.20 11.20
N LEU A 100 9.12 10.50 10.98
CA LEU A 100 8.52 10.48 9.66
C LEU A 100 9.20 11.49 8.71
N ALA A 101 9.50 12.71 9.18
CA ALA A 101 10.27 13.70 8.42
C ALA A 101 11.60 13.12 7.92
N LYS A 102 12.40 12.52 8.80
CA LYS A 102 13.70 11.92 8.46
C LYS A 102 13.57 10.79 7.45
N MET A 103 12.57 9.93 7.63
CA MET A 103 12.32 8.81 6.72
C MET A 103 11.92 9.30 5.32
N LEU A 104 11.08 10.33 5.24
CA LEU A 104 10.67 10.94 3.98
C LEU A 104 11.83 11.64 3.28
N SER A 105 12.68 12.38 4.00
CA SER A 105 13.87 12.99 3.42
C SER A 105 14.79 11.92 2.81
N ALA A 106 15.03 10.80 3.50
CA ALA A 106 15.83 9.71 2.95
C ALA A 106 15.17 9.05 1.72
N ALA A 107 13.85 8.89 1.72
CA ALA A 107 13.12 8.30 0.60
C ALA A 107 13.05 9.20 -0.65
N LYS A 108 13.31 10.51 -0.52
CA LYS A 108 13.41 11.43 -1.66
C LYS A 108 14.69 11.27 -2.48
N GLU A 109 15.72 10.67 -1.89
CA GLU A 109 17.00 10.40 -2.54
C GLU A 109 16.99 9.12 -3.39
N VAL A 110 15.86 8.39 -3.39
CA VAL A 110 15.66 7.15 -4.17
C VAL A 110 14.56 7.40 -5.18
N ASP A 111 14.88 7.29 -6.47
CA ASP A 111 13.98 7.66 -7.57
C ASP A 111 12.63 6.94 -7.50
N GLU A 112 12.62 5.66 -7.14
CA GLU A 112 11.40 4.85 -7.05
C GLU A 112 10.44 5.32 -5.95
N THR A 113 10.93 5.97 -4.90
CA THR A 113 10.12 6.44 -3.76
C THR A 113 9.94 7.95 -3.70
N LYS A 114 10.66 8.69 -4.55
CA LYS A 114 10.77 10.15 -4.51
C LYS A 114 9.43 10.86 -4.63
N ASP A 115 8.58 10.44 -5.55
CA ASP A 115 7.29 11.06 -5.78
C ASP A 115 6.36 10.90 -4.57
N PHE A 116 6.28 9.68 -4.03
CA PHE A 116 5.48 9.41 -2.83
C PHE A 116 6.02 10.15 -1.61
N ALA A 117 7.34 10.13 -1.42
CA ALA A 117 7.98 10.81 -0.31
C ALA A 117 7.74 12.33 -0.35
N THR A 118 7.80 12.93 -1.54
CA THR A 118 7.52 14.36 -1.74
C THR A 118 6.06 14.72 -1.43
N LYS A 119 5.09 13.88 -1.84
CA LYS A 119 3.67 14.08 -1.52
C LYS A 119 3.39 13.99 -0.03
N LEU A 120 3.95 12.98 0.64
CA LEU A 120 3.76 12.77 2.08
C LEU A 120 4.48 13.84 2.92
N GLU A 121 5.63 14.35 2.47
CA GLU A 121 6.30 15.49 3.10
C GLU A 121 5.43 16.75 3.04
N LYS A 122 4.75 17.00 1.92
CA LYS A 122 3.76 18.10 1.83
C LYS A 122 2.61 17.92 2.82
N GLN A 123 2.12 16.70 3.03
CA GLN A 123 1.08 16.43 4.04
C GLN A 123 1.59 16.66 5.47
N LEU A 124 2.83 16.25 5.76
CA LEU A 124 3.47 16.49 7.04
C LEU A 124 3.52 17.99 7.35
N LEU A 125 4.00 18.81 6.41
CA LEU A 125 4.10 20.27 6.57
C LEU A 125 2.73 20.94 6.72
N ARG A 126 1.71 20.49 5.98
CA ARG A 126 0.33 20.99 6.14
C ARG A 126 -0.23 20.71 7.54
N SER A 127 0.18 19.58 8.15
CA SER A 127 -0.24 19.24 9.51
C SER A 127 0.44 20.06 10.60
N ASP A 128 1.45 20.86 10.25
CA ASP A 128 2.28 21.64 11.19
C ASP A 128 1.83 23.08 11.34
N GLY A 129 1.02 23.58 10.42
CA GLY A 129 0.49 24.95 10.41
C GLY A 129 -0.86 25.09 11.12
N LYS A 130 -1.28 24.10 11.90
CA LYS A 130 -2.53 24.10 12.68
C LYS A 130 -2.25 23.86 14.15
#